data_AF-A0A1F6H636-F1
#
_entry.id   AF-A0A1F6H636-F1
#
_cell.length_a   1.000
_cell.length_b   1.000
_cell.length_c   1.000
_cell.angle_alpha   90.00
_cell.angle_beta   90.00
_cell.angle_gamma   90.00
#
_symmetry.space_group_name_H-M   'P 1'
#
loop_
_entity.id
_entity.type
_entity.pdbx_description
1 polymer ?
#
loop_
_entity_poly.entity_id
_entity_poly.type
_entity_poly.pdbx_seq_one_letter_code
_entity_poly.pdbx_strand_id
1 'polypeptide(L)'
;MITAQDFLDLSFFLLRRNEYMKYFFSSLFFFSLVFVPSVLAFGEYSVPLPDPLLIDKSLNVIGDVNLGTGKTVYAYTTETVPFEINEINRTESTRVFDLGSGKKEYKIYSGVPQFFYTGNEWKQVEYGETDTSVYQKLNIVVFDWFSFLMQTALAQTTYYSSMDGYVGYDTTAISWNTLTAGSGNWSNSNGTDYGIVIGSDSSAGNWTTLSRIITLFDTSAIIDTDTITNATAYFWGGSTKADPAGWTPDINLYTSTPASDTTLVNADYAQIGAIAKSTAISYANWSTSSYNSFVLNDFSVISKNGITKLGLRNSNYDVADISPTWSASQIARLYIYFSEQAGTTNDPYLSIISTAQESEVISYSVSTSTDMIALTQLSFLAYFVFLTGVIGSTWIFSRYL
;
A
#
# COMPACT_ATOMS: atom_id res chain seq x y z
N MET A 1 40.69 0.63 -7.20
CA MET A 1 39.71 -0.43 -6.89
C MET A 1 40.01 -0.87 -5.48
N ILE A 2 39.15 -0.53 -4.52
CA ILE A 2 39.27 -1.01 -3.14
C ILE A 2 38.73 -2.44 -3.15
N THR A 3 39.56 -3.40 -2.79
CA THR A 3 39.16 -4.81 -2.71
C THR A 3 38.41 -5.07 -1.40
N ALA A 4 37.64 -6.15 -1.34
CA ALA A 4 36.99 -6.56 -0.10
C ALA A 4 38.00 -6.79 1.05
N GLN A 5 39.24 -7.13 0.71
CA GLN A 5 40.34 -7.29 1.65
C GLN A 5 40.79 -5.94 2.24
N ASP A 6 40.84 -4.88 1.43
CA ASP A 6 41.19 -3.54 1.90
C ASP A 6 40.15 -3.00 2.90
N PHE A 7 38.88 -3.38 2.73
CA PHE A 7 37.81 -3.02 3.67
C PHE A 7 37.95 -3.77 5.01
N LEU A 8 38.31 -5.06 4.96
CA LEU A 8 38.57 -5.87 6.16
C LEU A 8 39.80 -5.35 6.91
N ASP A 9 40.87 -5.02 6.20
CA ASP A 9 42.11 -4.54 6.82
C ASP A 9 41.94 -3.15 7.44
N LEU A 10 41.14 -2.27 6.81
CA LEU A 10 40.75 -0.98 7.39
C LEU A 10 39.87 -1.15 8.64
N SER A 11 38.97 -2.13 8.63
CA SER A 11 38.11 -2.46 9.77
C SER A 11 38.93 -2.96 10.97
N PHE A 12 39.89 -3.86 10.72
CA PHE A 12 40.81 -4.35 11.75
C PHE A 12 41.78 -3.27 12.26
N PHE A 13 42.20 -2.34 11.39
CA PHE A 13 43.04 -1.22 11.77
C PHE A 13 42.31 -0.24 12.72
N LEU A 14 41.03 0.05 12.43
CA LEU A 14 40.19 0.89 13.29
C LEU A 14 39.87 0.21 14.64
N LEU A 15 39.69 -1.12 14.65
CA LEU A 15 39.48 -1.91 15.87
C LEU A 15 40.68 -1.95 16.82
N ARG A 16 41.92 -1.83 16.31
CA ARG A 16 43.12 -1.82 17.17
C ARG A 16 43.38 -0.49 17.88
N ARG A 17 42.80 0.61 17.40
CA ARG A 17 43.17 1.96 17.86
C ARG A 17 42.21 2.55 18.91
N ASN A 18 41.09 1.90 19.19
CA ASN A 18 40.05 2.44 20.06
C ASN A 18 39.67 1.46 21.17
N GLU A 19 40.24 1.65 22.37
CA GLU A 19 39.98 0.83 23.57
C GLU A 19 38.49 0.78 23.97
N TYR A 20 37.69 1.78 23.58
CA TYR A 20 36.25 1.82 23.84
C TYR A 20 35.41 0.90 22.93
N MET A 21 35.91 0.51 21.75
CA MET A 21 35.18 -0.36 20.81
C MET A 21 35.33 -1.85 21.13
N LYS A 22 36.35 -2.25 21.89
CA LYS A 22 36.54 -3.64 22.33
C LYS A 22 35.40 -4.10 23.23
N TYR A 23 34.90 -3.23 24.10
CA TYR A 23 33.81 -3.54 25.02
C TYR A 23 32.46 -3.66 24.31
N PHE A 24 32.20 -2.78 23.32
CA PHE A 24 30.95 -2.76 22.56
C PHE A 24 30.76 -4.02 21.69
N PHE A 25 31.83 -4.52 21.07
CA PHE A 25 31.77 -5.75 20.28
C PHE A 25 31.85 -7.03 21.13
N SER A 26 32.53 -7.01 22.28
CA SER A 26 32.49 -8.16 23.21
C SER A 26 31.10 -8.40 23.80
N SER A 27 30.31 -7.35 24.03
CA SER A 27 28.92 -7.48 24.48
C SER A 27 27.98 -7.97 23.38
N LEU A 28 28.23 -7.59 22.12
CA LEU A 28 27.39 -8.01 20.99
C LEU A 28 27.64 -9.48 20.60
N PHE A 29 28.88 -9.96 20.73
CA PHE A 29 29.24 -11.35 20.42
C PHE A 29 28.88 -12.34 21.56
N PHE A 30 28.81 -11.87 22.82
CA PHE A 30 28.30 -12.69 23.93
C PHE A 30 26.77 -12.83 23.92
N PHE A 31 26.03 -11.86 23.36
CA PHE A 31 24.58 -11.95 23.27
C PHE A 31 24.08 -12.88 22.15
N SER A 32 24.86 -13.12 21.09
CA SER A 32 24.45 -14.02 20.00
C SER A 32 24.78 -15.50 20.24
N LEU A 33 25.52 -15.84 21.29
CA LEU A 33 25.94 -17.23 21.60
C LEU A 33 25.26 -17.84 22.84
N VAL A 34 24.50 -17.07 23.63
CA VAL A 34 23.85 -17.55 24.87
C VAL A 34 22.35 -17.88 24.69
N PHE A 35 21.74 -17.60 23.53
CA PHE A 35 20.37 -18.03 23.22
C PHE A 35 20.32 -19.04 22.07
N VAL A 36 20.89 -20.23 22.32
CA VAL A 36 20.36 -21.46 21.73
C VAL A 36 19.46 -22.07 22.79
N PRO A 37 18.12 -22.05 22.66
CA PRO A 37 17.28 -22.75 23.62
C PRO A 37 17.49 -24.26 23.42
N SER A 38 18.20 -24.85 24.37
CA SER A 38 18.12 -26.28 24.66
C SER A 38 16.65 -26.63 24.85
N VAL A 39 16.15 -27.53 24.00
CA VAL A 39 14.86 -28.19 24.16
C VAL A 39 14.87 -28.92 25.50
N LEU A 40 14.25 -28.34 26.52
CA LEU A 40 13.87 -29.04 27.74
C LEU A 40 12.41 -29.43 27.62
N ALA A 41 12.16 -30.72 27.77
CA ALA A 41 10.85 -31.36 27.75
C ALA A 41 9.90 -30.72 28.77
N PHE A 42 8.76 -30.22 28.30
CA PHE A 42 7.61 -29.96 29.16
C PHE A 42 6.90 -31.29 29.44
N GLY A 43 6.79 -31.64 30.72
CA GLY A 43 5.91 -32.71 31.17
C GLY A 43 4.44 -32.32 30.92
N GLU A 44 3.63 -33.29 30.50
CA GLU A 44 2.18 -33.15 30.36
C GLU A 44 1.58 -32.75 31.72
N TYR A 45 1.06 -31.52 31.81
CA TYR A 45 0.26 -31.09 32.94
C TYR A 45 -1.22 -31.23 32.56
N SER A 46 -1.87 -32.29 33.01
CA SER A 46 -3.32 -32.46 32.83
C SER A 46 -4.08 -31.63 33.87
N VAL A 47 -4.81 -30.62 33.42
CA VAL A 47 -5.77 -29.90 34.27
C VAL A 47 -7.03 -30.78 34.42
N PRO A 48 -7.48 -31.11 35.64
CA PRO A 48 -8.70 -31.89 35.83
C PRO A 48 -9.92 -31.10 35.32
N LEU A 49 -10.83 -31.80 34.64
CA LEU A 49 -12.12 -31.25 34.23
C LEU A 49 -12.89 -30.75 35.45
N PRO A 50 -13.56 -29.58 35.38
CA PRO A 50 -14.38 -29.08 36.47
C PRO A 50 -15.57 -30.02 36.72
N ASP A 51 -15.93 -30.19 37.99
CA ASP A 51 -17.05 -31.01 38.41
C ASP A 51 -18.35 -30.55 37.73
N PRO A 52 -19.18 -31.48 37.21
CA PRO A 52 -20.44 -31.11 36.57
C PRO A 52 -21.38 -30.45 37.57
N LEU A 53 -22.01 -29.36 37.10
CA LEU A 53 -23.00 -28.58 37.83
C LEU A 53 -24.15 -29.49 38.29
N LEU A 54 -24.29 -29.70 39.60
CA LEU A 54 -25.44 -30.41 40.18
C LEU A 54 -26.68 -29.53 40.08
N ILE A 55 -27.57 -29.84 39.14
CA ILE A 55 -28.89 -29.24 39.05
C ILE A 55 -29.80 -29.88 40.11
N ASP A 56 -30.36 -29.05 40.98
CA ASP A 56 -31.32 -29.43 42.01
C ASP A 56 -32.58 -30.08 41.39
N LYS A 57 -33.01 -31.21 41.95
CA LYS A 57 -34.03 -32.15 41.41
C LYS A 57 -35.47 -31.69 41.65
N SER A 58 -35.76 -30.39 41.65
CA SER A 58 -37.10 -29.88 41.97
C SER A 58 -37.89 -29.33 40.77
N LEU A 59 -37.50 -29.61 39.52
CA LEU A 59 -38.23 -29.17 38.32
C LEU A 59 -38.91 -30.33 37.59
N ASN A 60 -40.24 -30.24 37.48
CA ASN A 60 -41.13 -31.21 36.82
C ASN A 60 -40.93 -31.23 35.29
N VAL A 61 -40.65 -32.41 34.75
CA VAL A 61 -40.53 -32.66 33.31
C VAL A 61 -41.92 -32.97 32.73
N ILE A 62 -42.35 -32.23 31.70
CA ILE A 62 -43.68 -32.38 31.05
C ILE A 62 -43.64 -33.34 29.83
N GLY A 63 -42.47 -33.91 29.50
CA GLY A 63 -42.34 -35.03 28.54
C GLY A 63 -41.07 -34.97 27.70
N ASP A 64 -40.69 -36.12 27.15
CA ASP A 64 -39.52 -36.35 26.32
C ASP A 64 -39.91 -36.91 24.93
N VAL A 65 -39.29 -36.40 23.87
CA VAL A 65 -39.34 -37.02 22.53
C VAL A 65 -37.91 -37.36 22.12
N ASN A 66 -37.65 -38.65 21.97
CA ASN A 66 -36.37 -39.18 21.54
C ASN A 66 -36.31 -39.19 20.01
N LEU A 67 -35.48 -38.32 19.41
CA LEU A 67 -35.31 -38.21 17.96
C LEU A 67 -34.19 -39.12 17.40
N GLY A 68 -33.81 -40.18 18.12
CA GLY A 68 -32.96 -41.26 17.59
C GLY A 68 -31.51 -40.88 17.24
N THR A 69 -31.05 -39.68 17.62
CA THR A 69 -29.67 -39.20 17.38
C THR A 69 -28.90 -38.88 18.66
N GLY A 70 -29.41 -39.31 19.82
CA GLY A 70 -28.72 -39.12 21.11
C GLY A 70 -28.81 -37.71 21.70
N LYS A 71 -29.82 -36.90 21.31
CA LYS A 71 -30.11 -35.61 21.95
C LYS A 71 -31.52 -35.62 22.57
N THR A 72 -31.59 -35.23 23.84
CA THR A 72 -32.85 -34.95 24.57
C THR A 72 -32.99 -33.43 24.69
N VAL A 73 -34.15 -32.89 24.30
CA VAL A 73 -34.49 -31.46 24.47
C VAL A 73 -35.39 -31.33 25.68
N TYR A 74 -35.04 -30.44 26.61
CA TYR A 74 -35.89 -30.09 27.75
C TYR A 74 -36.51 -28.72 27.50
N ALA A 75 -37.82 -28.61 27.72
CA ALA A 75 -38.54 -27.34 27.77
C ALA A 75 -39.04 -27.10 29.20
N TYR A 76 -38.83 -25.91 29.72
CA TYR A 76 -39.42 -25.43 30.97
C TYR A 76 -39.93 -23.99 30.77
N THR A 77 -41.04 -23.66 31.41
CA THR A 77 -41.64 -22.31 31.39
C THR A 77 -41.52 -21.69 32.77
N THR A 78 -41.02 -20.46 32.85
CA THR A 78 -41.13 -19.63 34.06
C THR A 78 -42.24 -18.59 33.89
N GLU A 79 -42.89 -18.22 34.98
CA GLU A 79 -44.03 -17.31 35.01
C GLU A 79 -43.71 -15.90 34.48
N THR A 80 -44.73 -15.31 33.88
CA THR A 80 -44.76 -14.07 33.10
C THR A 80 -44.35 -12.84 33.93
N VAL A 81 -43.25 -12.17 33.55
CA VAL A 81 -42.90 -10.85 34.12
C VAL A 81 -43.63 -9.75 33.31
N PRO A 82 -44.26 -8.75 33.96
CA PRO A 82 -44.96 -7.67 33.27
C PRO A 82 -44.02 -6.85 32.38
N PHE A 83 -44.48 -6.54 31.17
CA PHE A 83 -43.76 -5.77 30.16
C PHE A 83 -43.76 -4.28 30.52
N GLU A 84 -42.70 -3.80 31.18
CA GLU A 84 -42.32 -2.39 31.13
C GLU A 84 -41.31 -2.20 29.99
N ILE A 85 -41.67 -1.37 29.01
CA ILE A 85 -40.75 -0.89 27.98
C ILE A 85 -39.78 0.07 28.68
N ASN A 86 -38.73 -0.47 29.26
CA ASN A 86 -37.51 0.28 29.49
C ASN A 86 -36.74 0.28 28.16
N GLU A 87 -36.60 1.45 27.55
CA GLU A 87 -35.64 1.66 26.47
C GLU A 87 -34.25 1.28 26.98
N ILE A 88 -33.81 0.05 26.65
CA ILE A 88 -32.45 -0.40 26.93
C ILE A 88 -31.55 0.43 26.03
N ASN A 89 -30.79 1.35 26.65
CA ASN A 89 -29.73 2.08 25.98
C ASN A 89 -28.78 1.10 25.30
N ARG A 90 -28.61 1.29 23.99
CA ARG A 90 -27.72 0.51 23.12
C ARG A 90 -26.28 0.59 23.63
N THR A 91 -25.65 -0.54 23.84
CA THR A 91 -24.17 -0.62 23.88
C THR A 91 -23.67 -1.16 22.54
N GLU A 92 -22.43 -0.84 22.18
CA GLU A 92 -21.80 -1.20 20.90
C GLU A 92 -21.71 -2.73 20.65
N SER A 93 -21.96 -3.53 21.69
CA SER A 93 -21.88 -4.99 21.70
C SER A 93 -23.14 -5.72 21.23
N THR A 94 -24.20 -5.00 20.85
CA THR A 94 -25.45 -5.61 20.36
C THR A 94 -25.53 -5.56 18.83
N ARG A 95 -25.67 -6.73 18.18
CA ARG A 95 -25.94 -6.81 16.74
C ARG A 95 -27.41 -7.11 16.52
N VAL A 96 -28.02 -6.38 15.58
CA VAL A 96 -29.41 -6.58 15.15
C VAL A 96 -29.42 -7.03 13.70
N PHE A 97 -30.07 -8.15 13.44
CA PHE A 97 -30.26 -8.68 12.10
C PHE A 97 -31.73 -8.51 11.73
N ASP A 98 -32.00 -7.83 10.63
CA ASP A 98 -33.35 -7.76 10.06
C ASP A 98 -33.58 -9.02 9.24
N LEU A 99 -34.58 -9.80 9.64
CA LEU A 99 -34.91 -11.07 8.99
C LEU A 99 -36.07 -10.93 8.00
N GLY A 100 -36.57 -9.71 7.79
CA GLY A 100 -37.75 -9.45 6.96
C GLY A 100 -39.08 -9.74 7.67
N SER A 101 -40.18 -9.34 7.04
CA SER A 101 -41.57 -9.52 7.54
C SER A 101 -41.79 -8.97 8.96
N GLY A 102 -41.07 -7.91 9.34
CA GLY A 102 -41.18 -7.26 10.64
C GLY A 102 -40.50 -7.99 11.79
N LYS A 103 -39.70 -9.04 11.52
CA LYS A 103 -38.97 -9.79 12.55
C LYS A 103 -37.50 -9.37 12.60
N LYS A 104 -36.98 -9.23 13.82
CA LYS A 104 -35.56 -8.92 14.07
C LYS A 104 -34.97 -9.92 15.05
N GLU A 105 -33.74 -10.35 14.78
CA GLU A 105 -32.93 -11.13 15.72
C GLU A 105 -31.93 -10.20 16.41
N TYR A 106 -31.88 -10.28 17.74
CA TYR A 106 -30.94 -9.53 18.57
C TYR A 106 -29.95 -10.52 19.18
N LYS A 107 -28.65 -10.33 18.89
CA LYS A 107 -27.58 -11.09 19.54
C LYS A 107 -26.84 -10.19 20.52
N ILE A 108 -26.89 -10.60 21.78
CA ILE A 108 -26.27 -9.94 22.91
C ILE A 108 -25.18 -10.87 23.42
N TYR A 109 -23.92 -10.42 23.39
CA TYR A 109 -22.79 -11.18 23.91
C TYR A 109 -22.48 -10.71 25.32
N SER A 110 -22.63 -11.62 26.31
CA SER A 110 -22.35 -11.36 27.73
C SER A 110 -21.45 -12.46 28.29
N GLY A 111 -20.31 -12.07 28.89
CA GLY A 111 -19.37 -12.95 29.61
C GLY A 111 -17.90 -12.83 29.16
N VAL A 112 -17.00 -12.83 30.14
CA VAL A 112 -15.54 -12.97 29.97
C VAL A 112 -15.19 -14.45 30.26
N PRO A 113 -14.36 -15.13 29.47
CA PRO A 113 -13.61 -14.66 28.30
C PRO A 113 -14.43 -14.56 27.01
N GLN A 114 -14.06 -13.61 26.15
CA GLN A 114 -14.71 -13.37 24.86
C GLN A 114 -14.12 -14.28 23.80
N PHE A 115 -14.92 -15.24 23.33
CA PHE A 115 -14.63 -16.02 22.14
C PHE A 115 -15.39 -15.45 20.95
N PHE A 116 -14.74 -15.35 19.80
CA PHE A 116 -15.38 -14.94 18.56
C PHE A 116 -15.01 -15.90 17.43
N TYR A 117 -15.96 -16.17 16.53
CA TYR A 117 -15.79 -17.10 15.43
C TYR A 117 -15.46 -16.34 14.15
N THR A 118 -14.32 -16.65 13.53
CA THR A 118 -13.91 -16.04 12.24
C THR A 118 -13.61 -17.13 11.23
N GLY A 119 -14.41 -17.21 10.18
CA GLY A 119 -14.06 -17.83 8.90
C GLY A 119 -13.68 -19.32 8.89
N ASN A 120 -13.66 -20.01 10.03
CA ASN A 120 -13.73 -21.47 10.26
C ASN A 120 -13.27 -21.90 11.67
N GLU A 121 -12.73 -20.98 12.49
CA GLU A 121 -12.20 -21.30 13.83
C GLU A 121 -12.70 -20.35 14.92
N TRP A 122 -12.76 -20.87 16.16
CA TRP A 122 -13.04 -20.08 17.37
C TRP A 122 -11.74 -19.48 17.89
N LYS A 123 -11.73 -18.16 18.10
CA LYS A 123 -10.59 -17.43 18.66
C LYS A 123 -10.95 -16.93 20.05
N GLN A 124 -10.04 -17.15 20.99
CA GLN A 124 -10.09 -16.58 22.34
C GLN A 124 -9.25 -15.30 22.35
N VAL A 125 -9.81 -14.21 22.85
CA VAL A 125 -9.00 -13.02 23.16
C VAL A 125 -8.63 -13.08 24.63
N GLU A 126 -7.33 -13.16 24.91
CA GLU A 126 -6.78 -12.93 26.24
C GLU A 126 -6.22 -11.51 26.29
N TYR A 127 -6.53 -10.78 27.36
CA TYR A 127 -5.93 -9.48 27.63
C TYR A 127 -4.93 -9.65 28.77
N GLY A 128 -3.69 -9.20 28.56
CA GLY A 128 -2.72 -9.02 29.62
C GLY A 128 -2.77 -7.58 30.10
N GLU A 129 -3.06 -7.36 31.39
CA GLU A 129 -2.89 -6.05 32.01
C GLU A 129 -1.41 -5.85 32.33
N THR A 130 -0.84 -4.73 31.90
CA THR A 130 0.52 -4.31 32.29
C THR A 130 0.52 -2.84 32.65
N ASP A 131 1.47 -2.46 33.49
CA ASP A 131 1.64 -1.10 33.96
C ASP A 131 2.00 -0.18 32.79
N THR A 132 1.38 1.01 32.71
CA THR A 132 1.55 1.92 31.56
C THR A 132 3.01 2.29 31.33
N SER A 133 3.80 2.36 32.42
CA SER A 133 5.23 2.64 32.38
C SER A 133 6.09 1.50 31.80
N VAL A 134 5.64 0.25 31.91
CA VAL A 134 6.29 -0.94 31.34
C VAL A 134 5.91 -1.10 29.88
N TYR A 135 4.63 -0.86 29.55
CA TYR A 135 4.15 -0.81 28.17
C TYR A 135 4.88 0.24 27.32
N GLN A 136 5.08 1.45 27.86
CA GLN A 136 5.82 2.51 27.17
C GLN A 136 7.29 2.16 26.94
N LYS A 137 7.96 1.51 27.90
CA LYS A 137 9.37 1.09 27.76
C LYS A 137 9.56 -0.05 26.76
N LEU A 138 8.64 -1.01 26.73
CA LEU A 138 8.65 -2.09 25.73
C LEU A 138 8.31 -1.57 24.33
N ASN A 139 7.39 -0.61 24.23
CA ASN A 139 7.06 0.01 22.95
C ASN A 139 8.20 0.83 22.39
N ILE A 140 8.95 1.59 23.19
CA ILE A 140 10.07 2.40 22.66
C ILE A 140 11.13 1.52 22.00
N VAL A 141 11.52 0.39 22.61
CA VAL A 141 12.56 -0.48 22.05
C VAL A 141 12.06 -1.27 20.82
N VAL A 142 10.82 -1.74 20.84
CA VAL A 142 10.23 -2.47 19.71
C VAL A 142 9.88 -1.53 18.56
N PHE A 143 9.36 -0.33 18.82
CA PHE A 143 9.10 0.68 17.80
C PHE A 143 10.38 1.30 17.24
N ASP A 144 11.45 1.49 18.01
CA ASP A 144 12.73 1.96 17.46
C ASP A 144 13.36 0.92 16.52
N TRP A 145 13.26 -0.36 16.84
CA TRP A 145 13.70 -1.44 15.95
C TRP A 145 12.80 -1.60 14.71
N PHE A 146 11.48 -1.49 14.87
CA PHE A 146 10.55 -1.53 13.74
C PHE A 146 10.68 -0.29 12.85
N SER A 147 10.86 0.90 13.41
CA SER A 147 11.06 2.13 12.66
C SER A 147 12.40 2.12 11.94
N PHE A 148 13.49 1.63 12.55
CA PHE A 148 14.78 1.41 11.89
C PHE A 148 14.71 0.39 10.73
N LEU A 149 13.90 -0.67 10.85
CA LEU A 149 13.64 -1.63 9.76
C LEU A 149 12.64 -1.11 8.71
N MET A 150 11.85 -0.09 9.05
CA MET A 150 10.87 0.57 8.16
C MET A 150 11.40 1.84 7.51
N GLN A 151 12.62 2.31 7.86
CA GLN A 151 13.26 3.43 7.18
C GLN A 151 13.50 3.06 5.72
N THR A 152 12.62 3.57 4.87
CA THR A 152 12.55 3.42 3.40
C THR A 152 12.01 2.10 2.86
N ALA A 153 10.82 1.67 3.32
CA ALA A 153 9.98 0.84 2.46
C ALA A 153 9.63 1.65 1.20
N LEU A 154 10.35 1.43 0.09
CA LEU A 154 9.97 1.95 -1.22
C LEU A 154 8.63 1.33 -1.61
N ALA A 155 7.56 2.12 -1.57
CA ALA A 155 6.25 1.66 -2.00
C ALA A 155 6.17 1.88 -3.52
N GLN A 156 6.13 0.79 -4.28
CA GLN A 156 5.74 0.84 -5.69
C GLN A 156 4.22 0.72 -5.77
N THR A 157 3.58 1.77 -6.29
CA THR A 157 2.14 1.81 -6.53
C THR A 157 1.86 1.90 -8.01
N THR A 158 0.85 1.17 -8.47
CA THR A 158 0.38 1.18 -9.85
C THR A 158 -0.97 1.88 -9.92
N TYR A 159 -1.07 2.88 -10.78
CA TYR A 159 -2.29 3.63 -11.06
C TYR A 159 -2.72 3.32 -12.49
N TYR A 160 -3.86 2.65 -12.64
CA TYR A 160 -4.46 2.44 -13.97
C TYR A 160 -5.10 3.73 -14.46
N SER A 161 -5.19 3.87 -15.77
CA SER A 161 -5.84 4.99 -16.42
C SER A 161 -7.28 5.13 -15.91
N SER A 162 -7.63 6.32 -15.42
CA SER A 162 -9.00 6.67 -15.03
C SER A 162 -9.80 7.21 -16.22
N MET A 163 -9.09 7.70 -17.26
CA MET A 163 -9.64 8.08 -18.55
C MET A 163 -8.49 8.10 -19.56
N ASP A 164 -8.70 7.49 -20.72
CA ASP A 164 -7.83 7.65 -21.87
C ASP A 164 -8.64 7.80 -23.16
N GLY A 165 -7.93 8.24 -24.20
CA GLY A 165 -8.54 8.45 -25.49
C GLY A 165 -7.68 9.30 -26.40
N TYR A 166 -8.31 9.80 -27.44
CA TYR A 166 -7.63 10.58 -28.46
C TYR A 166 -8.40 11.83 -28.82
N VAL A 167 -7.62 12.78 -29.33
CA VAL A 167 -8.07 14.03 -29.93
C VAL A 167 -7.33 14.18 -31.25
N GLY A 168 -7.94 14.83 -32.22
CA GLY A 168 -7.24 15.07 -33.46
C GLY A 168 -7.85 16.15 -34.32
N TYR A 169 -7.17 16.34 -35.44
CA TYR A 169 -7.58 17.16 -36.55
C TYR A 169 -7.65 16.24 -37.77
N ASP A 170 -8.83 16.13 -38.39
CA ASP A 170 -9.06 15.35 -39.60
C ASP A 170 -9.85 16.19 -40.62
N THR A 171 -9.19 16.55 -41.72
CA THR A 171 -9.73 17.38 -42.80
C THR A 171 -9.06 16.99 -44.11
N THR A 172 -9.39 17.68 -45.20
CA THR A 172 -8.65 17.55 -46.47
C THR A 172 -7.83 18.80 -46.76
N ALA A 173 -6.74 18.59 -47.50
CA ALA A 173 -5.97 19.63 -48.16
C ALA A 173 -5.52 20.84 -47.30
N ILE A 174 -4.92 20.62 -46.11
CA ILE A 174 -4.36 21.71 -45.29
C ILE A 174 -2.83 21.66 -45.15
N SER A 175 -2.23 22.78 -44.75
CA SER A 175 -0.80 22.84 -44.44
C SER A 175 -0.47 22.11 -43.13
N TRP A 176 0.78 21.65 -42.99
CA TRP A 176 1.25 21.02 -41.75
C TRP A 176 1.11 21.93 -40.53
N ASN A 177 1.50 23.20 -40.66
CA ASN A 177 1.42 24.16 -39.57
C ASN A 177 -0.04 24.42 -39.14
N THR A 178 -0.99 24.45 -40.08
CA THR A 178 -2.42 24.50 -39.74
C THR A 178 -2.88 23.27 -38.98
N LEU A 179 -2.37 22.08 -39.36
CA LEU A 179 -2.71 20.82 -38.72
C LEU A 179 -2.16 20.73 -37.29
N THR A 180 -0.92 21.17 -37.05
CA THR A 180 -0.27 21.15 -35.73
C THR A 180 -0.79 22.23 -34.78
N ALA A 181 -1.09 23.44 -35.29
CA ALA A 181 -1.53 24.59 -34.50
C ALA A 181 -3.06 24.78 -34.42
N GLY A 182 -3.82 24.08 -35.26
CA GLY A 182 -5.27 24.23 -35.35
C GLY A 182 -6.01 23.73 -34.11
N SER A 183 -7.28 24.14 -33.98
CA SER A 183 -8.21 23.52 -33.03
C SER A 183 -8.63 22.17 -33.58
N GLY A 184 -8.47 21.10 -32.80
CA GLY A 184 -8.94 19.77 -33.21
C GLY A 184 -10.42 19.79 -33.59
N ASN A 185 -10.86 18.82 -34.39
CA ASN A 185 -12.23 18.70 -34.86
C ASN A 185 -12.85 17.32 -34.60
N TRP A 186 -12.15 16.43 -33.89
CA TRP A 186 -12.69 15.18 -33.39
C TRP A 186 -12.00 14.76 -32.09
N SER A 187 -12.74 14.04 -31.24
CA SER A 187 -12.27 13.46 -29.98
C SER A 187 -13.05 12.18 -29.67
N ASN A 188 -12.46 11.29 -28.86
CA ASN A 188 -13.14 10.12 -28.32
C ASN A 188 -12.49 9.69 -26.99
N SER A 189 -13.32 9.42 -25.99
CA SER A 189 -12.92 8.94 -24.65
C SER A 189 -13.37 7.50 -24.37
N ASN A 190 -13.91 6.81 -25.39
CA ASN A 190 -14.45 5.46 -25.24
C ASN A 190 -13.92 4.53 -26.35
N GLY A 191 -12.80 4.90 -26.97
CA GLY A 191 -12.17 4.05 -27.98
C GLY A 191 -11.50 2.85 -27.30
N THR A 192 -11.45 1.70 -27.95
CA THR A 192 -10.73 0.54 -27.42
C THR A 192 -9.24 0.56 -27.78
N ASP A 193 -8.93 1.12 -28.95
CA ASP A 193 -7.58 1.36 -29.43
C ASP A 193 -7.56 2.56 -30.39
N TYR A 194 -6.46 3.29 -30.37
CA TYR A 194 -6.12 4.29 -31.38
C TYR A 194 -4.67 4.70 -31.16
N GLY A 195 -4.15 5.65 -31.93
CA GLY A 195 -2.77 6.05 -31.78
C GLY A 195 -2.46 7.45 -32.24
N ILE A 196 -1.17 7.68 -32.37
CA ILE A 196 -0.65 8.80 -33.14
C ILE A 196 -0.76 8.44 -34.61
N VAL A 197 -1.43 9.29 -35.36
CA VAL A 197 -1.70 9.16 -36.78
C VAL A 197 -1.20 10.42 -37.47
N ILE A 198 -0.47 10.25 -38.56
CA ILE A 198 -0.10 11.31 -39.49
C ILE A 198 -0.66 10.92 -40.85
N GLY A 199 -1.42 11.79 -41.49
CA GLY A 199 -2.03 11.55 -42.80
C GLY A 199 -1.72 12.67 -43.78
N SER A 200 -1.25 12.30 -44.97
CA SER A 200 -1.00 13.22 -46.09
C SER A 200 -2.16 13.18 -47.10
N ASP A 201 -2.48 14.33 -47.67
CA ASP A 201 -3.54 14.45 -48.70
C ASP A 201 -3.04 13.94 -50.07
N SER A 202 -3.97 13.77 -51.01
CA SER A 202 -3.65 13.54 -52.43
C SER A 202 -3.03 14.76 -53.12
N SER A 203 -3.29 15.95 -52.59
CA SER A 203 -2.78 17.24 -53.08
C SER A 203 -1.35 17.47 -52.56
N ALA A 204 -0.43 17.79 -53.47
CA ALA A 204 0.98 17.97 -53.14
C ALA A 204 1.21 18.97 -52.00
N GLY A 205 1.96 18.54 -50.98
CA GLY A 205 2.33 19.37 -49.84
C GLY A 205 1.24 19.54 -48.77
N ASN A 206 0.07 18.94 -48.97
CA ASN A 206 -1.04 19.03 -48.03
C ASN A 206 -1.21 17.77 -47.18
N TRP A 207 -1.87 17.94 -46.05
CA TRP A 207 -2.09 16.95 -45.00
C TRP A 207 -3.57 16.83 -44.68
N THR A 208 -3.94 15.69 -44.12
CA THR A 208 -5.32 15.38 -43.75
C THR A 208 -5.50 15.25 -42.25
N THR A 209 -4.59 14.52 -41.59
CA THR A 209 -4.88 13.95 -40.28
C THR A 209 -3.67 14.05 -39.35
N LEU A 210 -3.92 14.52 -38.13
CA LEU A 210 -3.00 14.41 -36.99
C LEU A 210 -3.81 14.09 -35.74
N SER A 211 -3.43 13.02 -35.04
CA SER A 211 -4.01 12.65 -33.75
C SER A 211 -2.99 12.69 -32.63
N ARG A 212 -3.49 12.93 -31.42
CA ARG A 212 -2.74 12.94 -30.17
C ARG A 212 -3.51 12.12 -29.13
N ILE A 213 -2.80 11.58 -28.16
CA ILE A 213 -3.39 10.76 -27.09
C ILE A 213 -3.38 11.55 -25.79
N ILE A 214 -4.44 11.43 -24.99
CA ILE A 214 -4.52 11.94 -23.64
C ILE A 214 -4.84 10.77 -22.70
N THR A 215 -4.16 10.69 -21.56
CA THR A 215 -4.43 9.70 -20.51
C THR A 215 -4.32 10.37 -19.14
N LEU A 216 -5.19 9.97 -18.23
CA LEU A 216 -5.30 10.52 -16.88
C LEU A 216 -5.18 9.38 -15.88
N PHE A 217 -4.46 9.63 -14.80
CA PHE A 217 -4.27 8.67 -13.71
C PHE A 217 -4.73 9.31 -12.41
N ASP A 218 -5.65 8.67 -11.70
CA ASP A 218 -6.04 9.11 -10.36
C ASP A 218 -4.94 8.77 -9.36
N THR A 219 -4.05 9.75 -9.12
CA THR A 219 -2.93 9.66 -8.19
C THR A 219 -3.24 10.31 -6.85
N SER A 220 -4.53 10.49 -6.53
CA SER A 220 -4.97 11.15 -5.29
C SER A 220 -4.57 10.40 -4.02
N ALA A 221 -4.28 9.11 -4.13
CA ALA A 221 -3.79 8.30 -3.02
C ALA A 221 -2.33 8.60 -2.61
N ILE A 222 -1.57 9.39 -3.39
CA ILE A 222 -0.22 9.82 -3.01
C ILE A 222 -0.34 10.92 -1.97
N ILE A 223 0.28 10.70 -0.80
CA ILE A 223 0.33 11.69 0.27
C ILE A 223 1.25 12.84 -0.16
N ASP A 224 0.84 14.09 0.09
CA ASP A 224 1.59 15.28 -0.34
C ASP A 224 3.03 15.33 0.19
N THR A 225 3.26 14.77 1.38
CA THR A 225 4.57 14.67 2.03
C THR A 225 5.49 13.65 1.38
N ASP A 226 4.97 12.68 0.63
CA ASP A 226 5.79 11.60 0.06
C ASP A 226 6.74 12.14 -1.01
N THR A 227 7.96 11.62 -1.04
CA THR A 227 8.91 11.95 -2.10
C THR A 227 8.81 10.91 -3.21
N ILE A 228 8.51 11.34 -4.43
CA ILE A 228 8.53 10.47 -5.62
C ILE A 228 9.98 10.30 -6.05
N THR A 229 10.42 9.05 -6.15
CA THR A 229 11.81 8.68 -6.50
C THR A 229 11.92 8.08 -7.90
N ASN A 230 10.83 7.51 -8.41
CA ASN A 230 10.75 6.98 -9.77
C ASN A 230 9.30 7.03 -10.26
N ALA A 231 9.12 7.22 -11.55
CA ALA A 231 7.83 7.07 -12.21
C ALA A 231 8.00 6.64 -13.67
N THR A 232 7.20 5.67 -14.09
CA THR A 232 7.18 5.18 -15.48
C THR A 232 5.74 5.02 -15.94
N ALA A 233 5.40 5.65 -17.06
CA ALA A 233 4.12 5.46 -17.73
C ALA A 233 4.25 4.33 -18.76
N TYR A 234 3.27 3.44 -18.80
CA TYR A 234 3.26 2.26 -19.64
C TYR A 234 2.03 2.25 -20.54
N PHE A 235 2.25 2.07 -21.84
CA PHE A 235 1.19 1.97 -22.83
C PHE A 235 1.38 0.71 -23.66
N TRP A 236 0.41 -0.20 -23.62
CA TRP A 236 0.47 -1.40 -24.45
C TRP A 236 0.26 -1.02 -25.92
N GLY A 237 1.12 -1.49 -26.80
CA GLY A 237 0.98 -1.22 -28.23
C GLY A 237 -0.28 -1.85 -28.82
N GLY A 238 -1.07 -1.05 -29.54
CA GLY A 238 -2.36 -1.45 -30.06
C GLY A 238 -2.27 -2.29 -31.34
N SER A 239 -3.41 -2.41 -32.01
CA SER A 239 -3.59 -3.31 -33.17
C SER A 239 -2.71 -2.99 -34.39
N THR A 240 -2.18 -1.77 -34.49
CA THR A 240 -1.58 -1.26 -35.73
C THR A 240 -0.26 -0.53 -35.50
N LYS A 241 0.74 -0.89 -36.31
CA LYS A 241 1.98 -0.13 -36.56
C LYS A 241 2.23 -0.12 -38.06
N ALA A 242 2.17 1.06 -38.69
CA ALA A 242 2.30 1.19 -40.14
C ALA A 242 2.94 2.53 -40.50
N ASP A 243 3.82 2.51 -41.50
CA ASP A 243 4.46 3.72 -42.03
C ASP A 243 4.88 3.48 -43.50
N PRO A 244 3.90 3.45 -44.42
CA PRO A 244 4.16 3.16 -45.82
C PRO A 244 5.00 4.25 -46.52
N ALA A 245 5.08 5.45 -45.93
CA ALA A 245 5.84 6.57 -46.47
C ALA A 245 7.28 6.65 -45.93
N GLY A 246 7.63 5.84 -44.92
CA GLY A 246 8.96 5.88 -44.29
C GLY A 246 9.22 7.16 -43.51
N TRP A 247 8.18 7.80 -42.95
CA TRP A 247 8.33 8.99 -42.12
C TRP A 247 8.98 8.69 -40.77
N THR A 248 8.90 7.47 -40.26
CA THR A 248 9.47 7.06 -38.96
C THR A 248 9.03 7.99 -37.81
N PRO A 249 7.72 8.11 -37.52
CA PRO A 249 7.25 8.96 -36.44
C PRO A 249 7.71 8.43 -35.07
N ASP A 250 8.35 9.27 -34.27
CA ASP A 250 8.72 8.97 -32.89
C ASP A 250 7.61 9.43 -31.94
N ILE A 251 7.39 8.71 -30.83
CA ILE A 251 6.39 9.08 -29.81
C ILE A 251 7.10 9.48 -28.52
N ASN A 252 6.62 10.55 -27.89
CA ASN A 252 7.08 10.95 -26.56
C ASN A 252 5.91 11.35 -25.66
N LEU A 253 6.18 11.43 -24.36
CA LEU A 253 5.26 11.77 -23.29
C LEU A 253 5.35 13.27 -22.94
N TYR A 254 4.20 13.89 -22.72
CA TYR A 254 4.05 15.31 -22.39
C TYR A 254 2.99 15.48 -21.30
N THR A 255 2.96 16.65 -20.67
CA THR A 255 1.84 17.04 -19.80
C THR A 255 0.62 17.41 -20.64
N SER A 256 -0.58 17.15 -20.13
CA SER A 256 -1.83 17.57 -20.75
C SER A 256 -2.72 18.35 -19.78
N THR A 257 -3.64 19.15 -20.33
CA THR A 257 -4.61 19.96 -19.58
C THR A 257 -6.01 19.87 -20.19
N PRO A 258 -6.58 18.66 -20.41
CA PRO A 258 -7.93 18.53 -20.91
C PRO A 258 -8.93 19.24 -19.99
N ALA A 259 -10.00 19.75 -20.59
CA ALA A 259 -11.03 20.52 -19.89
C ALA A 259 -11.82 19.70 -18.85
N SER A 260 -11.84 18.37 -18.98
CA SER A 260 -12.52 17.45 -18.07
C SER A 260 -11.62 16.27 -17.72
N ASP A 261 -11.93 15.64 -16.59
CA ASP A 261 -11.25 14.45 -16.08
C ASP A 261 -11.89 13.14 -16.57
N THR A 262 -13.06 13.22 -17.21
CA THR A 262 -13.87 12.05 -17.59
C THR A 262 -14.28 12.02 -19.07
N THR A 263 -14.08 13.12 -19.81
CA THR A 263 -14.40 13.16 -21.23
C THR A 263 -13.50 14.15 -21.98
N LEU A 264 -13.20 13.84 -23.23
CA LEU A 264 -12.39 14.64 -24.14
C LEU A 264 -13.29 15.39 -25.12
N VAL A 265 -12.99 16.65 -25.32
CA VAL A 265 -13.62 17.48 -26.35
C VAL A 265 -12.58 17.89 -27.39
N ASN A 266 -13.05 18.26 -28.59
CA ASN A 266 -12.19 18.67 -29.70
C ASN A 266 -11.14 19.75 -29.33
N ALA A 267 -11.48 20.68 -28.43
CA ALA A 267 -10.58 21.74 -27.97
C ALA A 267 -9.37 21.21 -27.18
N ASP A 268 -9.45 19.99 -26.62
CA ASP A 268 -8.35 19.36 -25.88
C ASP A 268 -7.17 18.99 -26.78
N TYR A 269 -7.35 18.99 -28.10
CA TYR A 269 -6.27 18.81 -29.07
C TYR A 269 -5.10 19.78 -28.83
N ALA A 270 -5.38 21.03 -28.48
CA ALA A 270 -4.36 22.05 -28.20
C ALA A 270 -3.85 22.00 -26.74
N GLN A 271 -4.39 21.11 -25.90
CA GLN A 271 -4.11 21.03 -24.46
C GLN A 271 -3.02 20.00 -24.12
N ILE A 272 -2.04 19.80 -25.01
CA ILE A 272 -0.88 18.94 -24.74
C ILE A 272 0.39 19.76 -24.96
N GLY A 273 1.25 19.79 -23.94
CA GLY A 273 2.48 20.56 -23.96
C GLY A 273 3.48 20.13 -25.03
N ALA A 274 4.59 20.87 -25.10
CA ALA A 274 5.71 20.60 -26.01
C ALA A 274 7.01 20.25 -25.28
N ILE A 275 7.03 20.28 -23.95
CA ILE A 275 8.21 19.91 -23.14
C ILE A 275 8.16 18.41 -22.87
N ALA A 276 9.10 17.67 -23.45
CA ALA A 276 9.22 16.23 -23.28
C ALA A 276 9.41 15.83 -21.81
N LYS A 277 8.62 14.85 -21.37
CA LYS A 277 8.65 14.29 -20.01
C LYS A 277 9.32 12.91 -19.94
N SER A 278 9.82 12.41 -21.06
CA SER A 278 10.61 11.18 -21.14
C SER A 278 11.50 11.18 -22.39
N THR A 279 12.24 10.08 -22.59
CA THR A 279 12.94 9.83 -23.85
C THR A 279 11.95 9.28 -24.88
N ALA A 280 12.00 9.82 -26.10
CA ALA A 280 11.12 9.37 -27.18
C ALA A 280 11.40 7.89 -27.55
N ILE A 281 10.33 7.14 -27.83
CA ILE A 281 10.40 5.80 -28.39
C ILE A 281 10.29 5.95 -29.91
N SER A 282 11.29 5.44 -30.62
CA SER A 282 11.32 5.55 -32.07
C SER A 282 10.31 4.63 -32.75
N TYR A 283 9.93 4.96 -33.98
CA TYR A 283 9.08 4.07 -34.79
C TYR A 283 9.63 2.63 -34.82
N ALA A 284 10.95 2.47 -35.02
CA ALA A 284 11.58 1.16 -35.09
C ALA A 284 11.39 0.37 -33.77
N ASN A 285 11.53 1.04 -32.62
CA ASN A 285 11.46 0.42 -31.30
C ASN A 285 10.04 0.28 -30.75
N TRP A 286 9.03 0.88 -31.39
CA TRP A 286 7.65 0.73 -30.97
C TRP A 286 7.17 -0.72 -31.05
N SER A 287 6.67 -1.25 -29.94
CA SER A 287 6.09 -2.60 -29.87
C SER A 287 4.57 -2.54 -29.99
N THR A 288 3.97 -3.52 -30.68
CA THR A 288 2.51 -3.77 -30.74
C THR A 288 2.10 -5.00 -29.92
N SER A 289 3.03 -5.60 -29.17
CA SER A 289 2.80 -6.86 -28.44
C SER A 289 3.34 -6.83 -27.01
N SER A 290 3.68 -5.63 -26.53
CA SER A 290 4.15 -5.37 -25.18
C SER A 290 3.91 -3.91 -24.80
N TYR A 291 4.14 -3.59 -23.53
CA TYR A 291 4.20 -2.21 -23.08
C TYR A 291 5.38 -1.45 -23.70
N ASN A 292 5.09 -0.23 -24.15
CA ASN A 292 6.04 0.82 -24.45
C ASN A 292 6.17 1.68 -23.18
N SER A 293 7.36 1.72 -22.59
CA SER A 293 7.61 2.34 -21.28
C SER A 293 8.28 3.71 -21.42
N PHE A 294 7.66 4.73 -20.83
CA PHE A 294 8.19 6.09 -20.76
C PHE A 294 8.60 6.40 -19.32
N VAL A 295 9.91 6.32 -19.05
CA VAL A 295 10.48 6.71 -17.75
C VAL A 295 10.45 8.23 -17.66
N LEU A 296 9.81 8.77 -16.62
CA LEU A 296 9.67 10.21 -16.43
C LEU A 296 11.03 10.82 -16.04
N ASN A 297 11.38 11.94 -16.68
CA ASN A 297 12.57 12.73 -16.35
C ASN A 297 12.28 13.88 -15.37
N ASP A 298 11.01 14.15 -15.08
CA ASP A 298 10.53 15.22 -14.22
C ASP A 298 9.28 14.75 -13.47
N PHE A 299 9.39 14.58 -12.15
CA PHE A 299 8.30 14.09 -11.30
C PHE A 299 7.33 15.19 -10.86
N SER A 300 7.62 16.47 -11.12
CA SER A 300 6.72 17.58 -10.77
C SER A 300 5.40 17.56 -11.56
N VAL A 301 5.34 16.76 -12.62
CA VAL A 301 4.13 16.53 -13.43
C VAL A 301 3.12 15.61 -12.74
N ILE A 302 3.53 14.89 -11.70
CA ILE A 302 2.67 13.97 -10.96
C ILE A 302 1.91 14.77 -9.91
N SER A 303 0.59 14.74 -9.99
CA SER A 303 -0.29 15.37 -9.02
C SER A 303 -0.41 14.50 -7.78
N LYS A 304 0.22 14.90 -6.67
CA LYS A 304 -0.07 14.34 -5.36
C LYS A 304 -1.43 14.88 -4.92
N ASN A 305 -2.32 14.03 -4.42
CA ASN A 305 -3.69 14.40 -4.06
C ASN A 305 -4.59 14.89 -5.23
N GLY A 306 -4.36 14.38 -6.45
CA GLY A 306 -5.24 14.68 -7.58
C GLY A 306 -4.99 13.77 -8.79
N ILE A 307 -5.37 14.26 -9.97
CA ILE A 307 -5.23 13.51 -11.22
C ILE A 307 -3.95 13.95 -11.94
N THR A 308 -3.10 12.98 -12.25
CA THR A 308 -1.94 13.17 -13.12
C THR A 308 -2.39 13.10 -14.57
N LYS A 309 -2.18 14.18 -15.32
CA LYS A 309 -2.64 14.33 -16.72
C LYS A 309 -1.47 14.31 -17.69
N LEU A 310 -1.44 13.29 -18.53
CA LEU A 310 -0.37 13.07 -19.50
C LEU A 310 -0.94 12.97 -20.92
N GLY A 311 -0.07 13.09 -21.91
CA GLY A 311 -0.43 12.89 -23.31
C GLY A 311 0.74 12.38 -24.13
N LEU A 312 0.43 11.67 -25.21
CA LEU A 312 1.41 11.23 -26.20
C LEU A 312 1.30 12.11 -27.45
N ARG A 313 2.44 12.53 -27.97
CA ARG A 313 2.55 13.24 -29.26
C ARG A 313 3.69 12.70 -30.08
N ASN A 314 3.61 12.92 -31.39
CA ASN A 314 4.74 12.71 -32.26
C ASN A 314 5.85 13.76 -31.97
N SER A 315 7.07 13.33 -31.66
CA SER A 315 8.13 14.25 -31.25
C SER A 315 8.88 14.91 -32.40
N ASN A 316 9.10 14.19 -33.51
CA ASN A 316 9.98 14.65 -34.58
C ASN A 316 9.29 15.50 -35.68
N TYR A 317 7.95 15.50 -35.75
CA TYR A 317 7.18 16.29 -36.72
C TYR A 317 6.14 17.19 -36.07
N ASP A 318 5.28 16.64 -35.20
CA ASP A 318 4.20 17.39 -34.56
C ASP A 318 4.75 18.41 -33.56
N VAL A 319 5.52 17.96 -32.57
CA VAL A 319 6.10 18.86 -31.56
C VAL A 319 7.22 19.73 -32.14
N ALA A 320 7.97 19.22 -33.10
CA ALA A 320 9.02 19.99 -33.79
C ALA A 320 8.47 21.05 -34.76
N ASP A 321 7.16 20.99 -35.09
CA ASP A 321 6.51 21.78 -36.14
C ASP A 321 7.24 21.71 -37.49
N ILE A 322 7.72 20.52 -37.84
CA ILE A 322 8.39 20.24 -39.12
C ILE A 322 7.55 19.20 -39.85
N SER A 323 7.16 19.47 -41.08
CA SER A 323 6.39 18.50 -41.86
C SER A 323 7.28 17.32 -42.29
N PRO A 324 6.78 16.06 -42.25
CA PRO A 324 7.44 14.96 -42.93
C PRO A 324 7.53 15.21 -44.44
N THR A 325 8.37 14.46 -45.15
CA THR A 325 8.41 14.52 -46.62
C THR A 325 7.07 14.05 -47.18
N TRP A 326 6.36 14.94 -47.87
CA TRP A 326 5.04 14.62 -48.40
C TRP A 326 5.08 13.44 -49.39
N SER A 327 4.07 12.58 -49.31
CA SER A 327 3.79 11.51 -50.27
C SER A 327 2.27 11.41 -50.45
N ALA A 328 1.79 11.10 -51.65
CA ALA A 328 0.35 11.16 -51.91
C ALA A 328 -0.41 10.10 -51.11
N SER A 329 -1.44 10.53 -50.36
CA SER A 329 -2.42 9.65 -49.70
C SER A 329 -1.81 8.59 -48.77
N GLN A 330 -0.69 8.90 -48.12
CA GLN A 330 -0.07 8.03 -47.12
C GLN A 330 -0.55 8.31 -45.71
N ILE A 331 -0.52 7.28 -44.86
CA ILE A 331 -0.88 7.38 -43.44
C ILE A 331 0.11 6.55 -42.61
N ALA A 332 0.78 7.20 -41.66
CA ALA A 332 1.57 6.52 -40.63
C ALA A 332 0.76 6.42 -39.32
N ARG A 333 0.89 5.30 -38.61
CA ARG A 333 0.10 4.95 -37.43
C ARG A 333 0.94 4.19 -36.41
N LEU A 334 0.81 4.57 -35.14
CA LEU A 334 1.37 3.88 -33.99
C LEU A 334 0.30 3.82 -32.89
N TYR A 335 -0.40 2.69 -32.79
CA TYR A 335 -1.55 2.55 -31.89
C TYR A 335 -1.13 2.08 -30.49
N ILE A 336 -2.01 2.36 -29.53
CA ILE A 336 -2.05 1.83 -28.17
C ILE A 336 -3.44 1.24 -27.89
N TYR A 337 -3.53 0.31 -26.94
CA TYR A 337 -4.81 -0.02 -26.33
C TYR A 337 -5.17 1.01 -25.26
N PHE A 338 -6.47 1.23 -25.12
CA PHE A 338 -7.09 2.07 -24.10
C PHE A 338 -7.77 1.21 -23.04
N SER A 339 -8.15 1.83 -21.92
CA SER A 339 -8.76 1.16 -20.77
C SER A 339 -10.12 0.51 -21.08
N GLU A 340 -10.80 0.94 -22.16
CA GLU A 340 -12.06 0.34 -22.60
C GLU A 340 -11.89 -1.03 -23.28
N GLN A 341 -10.65 -1.49 -23.49
CA GLN A 341 -10.37 -2.80 -24.08
C GLN A 341 -10.65 -3.94 -23.08
N ALA A 342 -11.93 -4.30 -22.99
CA ALA A 342 -12.44 -5.29 -22.04
C ALA A 342 -11.75 -6.67 -22.14
N GLY A 343 -11.55 -7.30 -20.99
CA GLY A 343 -11.02 -8.66 -20.89
C GLY A 343 -9.53 -8.79 -21.18
N THR A 344 -8.78 -7.69 -21.11
CA THR A 344 -7.31 -7.69 -21.29
C THR A 344 -6.58 -7.21 -20.04
N THR A 345 -5.26 -7.33 -20.04
CA THR A 345 -4.35 -6.78 -19.03
C THR A 345 -3.48 -5.66 -19.63
N ASN A 346 -3.99 -5.00 -20.67
CA ASN A 346 -3.22 -4.14 -21.56
C ASN A 346 -3.48 -2.65 -21.29
N ASP A 347 -4.28 -2.35 -20.27
CA ASP A 347 -4.69 -1.00 -19.90
C ASP A 347 -3.47 -0.12 -19.60
N PRO A 348 -3.45 1.15 -20.06
CA PRO A 348 -2.40 2.07 -19.68
C PRO A 348 -2.31 2.23 -18.16
N TYR A 349 -1.09 2.28 -17.63
CA TYR A 349 -0.86 2.50 -16.21
C TYR A 349 0.39 3.34 -15.95
N LEU A 350 0.40 4.01 -14.80
CA LEU A 350 1.51 4.77 -14.26
C LEU A 350 2.02 4.05 -13.01
N SER A 351 3.29 3.62 -13.04
CA SER A 351 3.95 3.04 -11.87
C SER A 351 4.80 4.08 -11.19
N ILE A 352 4.60 4.29 -9.89
CA ILE A 352 5.28 5.30 -9.08
C ILE A 352 5.95 4.61 -7.92
N ILE A 353 7.21 4.96 -7.66
CA ILE A 353 7.92 4.59 -6.45
C ILE A 353 8.04 5.83 -5.57
N SER A 354 7.44 5.79 -4.39
CA SER A 354 7.55 6.87 -3.40
C SER A 354 8.16 6.38 -2.09
N THR A 355 8.75 7.32 -1.37
CA THR A 355 9.15 7.14 0.03
C THR A 355 8.31 8.07 0.89
N ALA A 356 7.69 7.51 1.93
CA ALA A 356 7.06 8.31 2.97
C ALA A 356 8.10 9.28 3.57
N GLN A 357 7.69 10.51 3.83
CA GLN A 357 8.53 11.42 4.61
C GLN A 357 8.67 10.85 6.02
N GLU A 358 9.89 10.76 6.53
CA GLU A 358 10.10 10.47 7.95
C GLU A 358 9.44 11.57 8.76
N SER A 359 8.43 11.20 9.55
CA SER A 359 7.91 12.07 10.59
C SER A 359 9.07 12.44 11.51
N GLU A 360 9.30 13.75 11.73
CA GLU A 360 10.26 14.18 12.74
C GLU A 360 9.90 13.49 14.06
N VAL A 361 10.78 12.61 14.53
CA VAL A 361 10.64 12.04 15.86
C VAL A 361 10.84 13.19 16.83
N ILE A 362 9.75 13.72 17.38
CA ILE A 362 9.83 14.68 18.48
C ILE A 362 10.44 13.91 19.66
N SER A 363 11.75 14.04 19.82
CA SER A 363 12.45 13.50 20.96
C SER A 363 11.99 14.28 22.20
N TYR A 364 11.07 13.70 22.96
CA TYR A 364 10.77 14.19 24.29
C TYR A 364 12.01 13.97 25.16
N SER A 365 12.78 15.03 25.41
CA SER A 365 13.76 15.00 26.48
C SER A 365 12.99 14.92 27.79
N VAL A 366 12.80 13.71 28.32
CA VAL A 366 12.40 13.54 29.71
C VAL A 366 13.57 14.08 30.53
N SER A 367 13.47 15.33 30.98
CA SER A 367 14.31 15.83 32.04
C SER A 367 13.94 15.00 33.27
N THR A 368 14.66 13.91 33.50
CA THR A 368 14.62 13.25 34.80
C THR A 368 15.07 14.32 35.79
N SER A 369 14.16 14.87 36.58
CA SER A 369 14.58 15.64 37.74
C SER A 369 15.48 14.71 38.56
N THR A 370 16.56 15.26 39.07
CA THR A 370 17.53 14.55 39.93
C THR A 370 16.85 13.86 41.12
N ASP A 371 15.61 14.23 41.46
CA ASP A 371 14.83 13.67 42.56
C ASP A 371 14.32 12.24 42.28
N MET A 372 14.11 11.85 41.02
CA MET A 372 13.64 10.50 40.66
C MET A 372 14.77 9.46 40.61
N ILE A 373 16.01 9.90 40.38
CA ILE A 373 17.20 9.02 40.42
C ILE A 373 17.54 8.65 41.87
N ALA A 374 17.31 9.57 42.82
CA ALA A 374 17.51 9.29 44.25
C ALA A 374 16.56 8.22 44.79
N LEU A 375 15.28 8.21 44.39
CA LEU A 375 14.30 7.22 44.88
C LEU A 375 14.55 5.80 44.32
N THR A 376 15.00 5.69 43.07
CA THR A 376 15.26 4.39 42.43
C THR A 376 16.59 3.76 42.89
N GLN A 377 17.59 4.57 43.23
CA GLN A 377 18.82 4.06 43.85
C GLN A 377 18.62 3.65 45.32
N LEU A 378 17.76 4.35 46.08
CA LEU A 378 17.45 3.96 47.46
C LEU A 378 16.65 2.66 47.55
N SER A 379 15.70 2.42 46.64
CA SER A 379 14.92 1.18 46.64
C SER A 379 15.74 -0.05 46.23
N PHE A 380 16.68 0.10 45.29
CA PHE A 380 17.61 -0.97 44.90
C PHE A 380 18.58 -1.32 46.04
N LEU A 381 19.08 -0.32 46.78
CA LEU A 381 19.97 -0.56 47.93
C LEU A 381 19.23 -1.20 49.11
N ALA A 382 17.98 -0.80 49.37
CA ALA A 382 17.14 -1.41 50.41
C ALA A 382 16.81 -2.87 50.09
N TYR A 383 16.55 -3.20 48.82
CA TYR A 383 16.27 -4.59 48.40
C TYR A 383 17.51 -5.49 48.47
N PHE A 384 18.70 -4.94 48.15
CA PHE A 384 19.96 -5.68 48.24
C PHE A 384 20.37 -5.99 49.69
N VAL A 385 20.17 -5.04 50.61
CA VAL A 385 20.44 -5.24 52.04
C VAL A 385 19.48 -6.27 52.66
N PHE A 386 18.21 -6.29 52.24
CA PHE A 386 17.23 -7.28 52.72
C PHE A 386 17.56 -8.71 52.25
N LEU A 387 18.03 -8.90 51.00
CA LEU A 387 18.43 -10.23 50.51
C LEU A 387 19.70 -10.75 51.19
N THR A 388 20.70 -9.91 51.47
CA THR A 388 21.93 -10.36 52.14
C THR A 388 21.74 -10.61 53.64
N GLY A 389 20.77 -9.95 54.29
CA GLY A 389 20.44 -10.16 55.70
C GLY A 389 19.69 -11.47 55.97
N VAL A 390 18.86 -11.93 55.02
CA VAL A 390 18.09 -13.19 55.15
C VAL A 390 18.95 -14.43 54.85
N ILE A 391 19.98 -14.30 54.01
CA ILE A 391 20.90 -15.41 53.70
C ILE A 391 21.98 -15.58 54.79
N GLY A 392 22.32 -14.51 55.53
CA GLY A 392 23.31 -14.56 56.61
C GLY A 392 22.83 -15.22 57.91
N SER A 393 21.52 -15.28 58.18
CA SER A 393 20.98 -15.80 59.45
C SER A 393 20.66 -17.30 59.44
N THR A 394 20.67 -17.96 58.28
CA THR A 394 20.48 -19.42 58.18
C THR A 394 21.79 -20.22 58.20
N TRP A 395 22.95 -19.57 58.15
CA TRP A 395 24.27 -20.23 58.17
C TRP A 395 24.97 -20.28 59.54
N ILE A 396 24.36 -19.74 60.60
CA ILE A 396 24.97 -19.71 61.96
C ILE A 396 24.32 -20.73 62.93
N PHE A 397 23.22 -21.39 62.58
CA PHE A 397 22.53 -22.32 63.49
C PHE A 397 22.74 -23.84 63.26
N SER A 398 23.67 -24.28 62.40
CA SER A 398 23.98 -25.72 62.25
C SER A 398 25.37 -26.17 62.72
N ARG A 399 26.08 -25.37 63.55
CA ARG A 399 27.34 -25.78 64.18
C ARG A 399 27.35 -25.87 65.70
N TYR A 400 26.20 -25.78 66.34
CA TYR A 400 26.04 -26.15 67.76
C TYR A 400 24.68 -26.80 67.98
N LEU A 401 24.60 -28.09 67.66
CA LEU A 401 23.93 -29.16 68.42
C LEU A 401 24.26 -30.51 67.78
#